data_AF-A0A7W0QCW4-F1
#
_entry.id   AF-A0A7W0QCW4-F1
#
_cell.length_a   1.000
_cell.length_b   1.000
_cell.length_c   1.000
_cell.angle_alpha   90.00
_cell.angle_beta   90.00
_cell.angle_gamma   90.00
#
_symmetry.space_group_name_H-M   'P 1'
#
loop_
_entity.id
_entity.type
_entity.pdbx_description
1 polymer ?
#
loop_
_entity_poly.entity_id
_entity_poly.type
_entity_poly.pdbx_seq_one_letter_code
_entity_poly.pdbx_strand_id
1 'polypeptide(L)' 'MCLICVELAKQKLTPAEGRRALGEMRVALDREHIAEVEAKLAEAERDDSSKP' A
#
# COMPACT_ATOMS: atom_id res chain seq x y z
N MET A 1 -11.70 1.79 0.01
CA MET A 1 -10.70 1.70 -1.07
C MET A 1 -10.17 3.10 -1.36
N CYS A 2 -8.94 3.40 -0.91
CA CYS A 2 -8.31 4.72 -1.01
C CYS A 2 -7.42 4.86 -2.27
N LEU A 3 -6.87 6.06 -2.49
CA LEU A 3 -5.98 6.35 -3.63
C LEU A 3 -4.77 5.41 -3.68
N ILE A 4 -4.21 5.05 -2.51
CA ILE A 4 -3.07 4.13 -2.38
C ILE A 4 -3.44 2.75 -2.94
N CYS A 5 -4.63 2.23 -2.62
CA CYS A 5 -5.11 0.94 -3.16
C CYS A 5 -5.18 0.95 -4.69
N VAL A 6 -5.62 2.07 -5.27
CA VAL A 6 -5.79 2.22 -6.72
C VAL A 6 -4.43 2.31 -7.42
N GLU A 7 -3.51 3.11 -6.89
CA GLU A 7 -2.19 3.30 -7.51
C GLU A 7 -1.28 2.08 -7.32
N LEU A 8 -1.37 1.39 -6.17
CA LEU A 8 -0.69 0.10 -5.94
C LEU A 8 -1.20 -0.97 -6.90
N ALA A 9 -2.53 -1.09 -7.09
CA ALA A 9 -3.11 -2.06 -8.02
C ALA A 9 -2.75 -1.78 -9.49
N LYS A 10 -2.51 -0.51 -9.84
CA LYS A 10 -2.06 -0.10 -11.17
C LYS A 10 -0.53 -0.22 -11.36
N GLN A 11 0.21 -0.69 -10.34
CA GLN A 11 1.67 -0.70 -10.33
C GLN A 11 2.28 0.68 -10.62
N LYS A 12 1.56 1.76 -10.26
CA LYS A 12 2.02 3.15 -10.43
C LYS A 12 2.80 3.68 -9.24
N LEU A 13 2.90 2.86 -8.20
CA LEU A 13 3.48 3.19 -6.91
C LEU A 13 4.21 1.94 -6.41
N THR A 14 5.45 2.11 -5.96
CA THR A 14 6.17 1.03 -5.29
C THR A 14 5.57 0.79 -3.90
N PRO A 15 5.75 -0.41 -3.32
CA PRO A 15 5.28 -0.68 -1.97
C PRO A 15 5.87 0.29 -0.92
N ALA A 16 7.12 0.71 -1.13
CA ALA A 16 7.80 1.69 -0.29
C ALA A 16 7.14 3.08 -0.36
N GLU A 17 6.75 3.53 -1.54
CA GLU A 17 6.01 4.80 -1.69
C GLU A 17 4.58 4.69 -1.11
N GLY A 18 3.95 3.53 -1.22
CA GLY A 18 2.65 3.26 -0.61
C GLY A 18 2.67 3.29 0.92
N ARG A 19 3.74 2.79 1.54
CA ARG A 19 3.97 2.90 2.99
C ARG A 19 4.09 4.36 3.43
N ARG A 20 4.82 5.18 2.66
CA ARG A 20 4.97 6.62 2.96
C ARG A 20 3.63 7.35 2.85
N ALA A 21 2.92 7.17 1.74
CA ALA A 21 1.60 7.77 1.54
C ALA A 21 0.59 7.32 2.60
N LEU A 22 0.63 6.05 3.02
CA LEU A 22 -0.22 5.55 4.11
C LEU A 22 0.10 6.26 5.43
N GLY A 23 1.38 6.49 5.74
CA GLY A 23 1.79 7.22 6.93
C GLY A 23 1.23 8.64 6.99
N GLU A 24 1.17 9.32 5.84
CA GLU A 24 0.61 10.68 5.71
C GLU A 24 -0.92 10.68 5.81
N MET A 25 -1.58 9.67 5.24
CA MET A 25 -3.04 9.57 5.20
C MET A 25 -3.66 8.84 6.40
N ARG A 26 -2.87 8.18 7.26
CA ARG A 26 -3.37 7.30 8.34
C ARG A 26 -4.34 8.00 9.29
N VAL A 27 -4.21 9.32 9.45
CA VAL A 27 -5.06 10.12 10.34
C VAL A 27 -6.49 10.26 9.84
N ALA A 28 -6.71 10.06 8.53
CA ALA A 28 -8.01 10.17 7.87
C ALA A 28 -8.59 8.79 7.50
N LEU A 29 -7.93 7.70 7.90
CA LEU A 29 -8.32 6.33 7.58
C LEU A 29 -8.67 5.57 8.86
N ASP A 30 -9.69 4.74 8.79
CA ASP A 30 -10.02 3.82 9.88
C ASP A 30 -8.95 2.74 10.04
N ARG A 31 -8.78 2.28 11.28
CA ARG A 31 -7.80 1.24 11.63
C ARG A 31 -7.94 -0.03 10.80
N GLU A 32 -9.18 -0.40 10.49
CA GLU A 32 -9.49 -1.58 9.68
C GLU A 32 -8.97 -1.41 8.24
N HIS A 33 -9.17 -0.23 7.65
CA HIS A 33 -8.66 0.05 6.31
C HIS A 33 -7.14 0.21 6.29
N ILE A 34 -6.53 0.77 7.34
CA ILE A 34 -5.07 0.83 7.46
C ILE A 34 -4.47 -0.57 7.42
N ALA A 35 -5.02 -1.52 8.19
CA ALA A 35 -4.55 -2.90 8.20
C ALA A 35 -4.71 -3.59 6.84
N GLU A 36 -5.81 -3.33 6.12
CA GLU A 36 -6.03 -3.82 4.75
C GLU A 36 -4.94 -3.30 3.80
N VAL A 37 -4.63 -2.01 3.86
CA VAL A 37 -3.62 -1.38 2.99
C VAL A 37 -2.22 -1.89 3.33
N GLU A 38 -1.88 -2.04 4.62
CA GLU A 38 -0.60 -2.62 5.05
C GLU A 38 -0.42 -4.06 4.57
N ALA A 39 -1.47 -4.88 4.63
CA ALA A 39 -1.43 -6.26 4.12
C ALA A 39 -1.13 -6.29 2.61
N LYS A 40 -1.84 -5.47 1.83
CA LYS A 40 -1.64 -5.35 0.38
C LYS A 40 -0.22 -4.87 0.02
N LEU A 41 0.30 -3.90 0.77
CA LEU A 41 1.67 -3.41 0.58
C LEU A 41 2.69 -4.52 0.87
N ALA A 42 2.52 -5.26 1.97
CA ALA A 42 3.40 -6.36 2.32
C ALA A 42 3.34 -7.55 1.33
N GLU A 43 2.17 -7.81 0.74
CA GLU A 43 2.03 -8.76 -0.38
C GLU A 43 2.80 -8.27 -1.61
N ALA A 44 2.65 -7.01 -1.97
CA ALA A 44 3.37 -6.42 -3.10
C ALA A 44 4.90 -6.38 -2.89
N GLU A 45 5.39 -6.13 -1.67
CA GLU A 45 6.83 -6.21 -1.33
C GLU A 45 7.41 -7.61 -1.57
N ARG A 46 6.62 -8.65 -1.27
CA ARG A 46 7.01 -10.05 -1.47
C ARG A 46 7.00 -10.46 -2.94
N ASP A 47 6.01 -9.99 -3.69
CA ASP A 47 5.92 -10.23 -5.13
C ASP A 47 7.04 -9.52 -5.90
N ASP A 48 7.34 -8.26 -5.56
CA ASP A 48 8.41 -7.46 -6.15
C ASP A 48 9.80 -8.06 -5.88
N SER A 49 10.05 -8.52 -4.64
CA SER A 49 11.31 -9.20 -4.28
C SER A 49 11.49 -10.58 -4.94
N SER A 50 10.44 -11.14 -5.54
CA SER A 50 10.47 -12.45 -6.20
C SER A 50 10.62 -12.35 -7.73
N LYS A 51 10.73 -11.14 -8.29
CA LYS A 51 10.97 -10.93 -9.71
C LYS A 51 12.49 -10.84 -9.99
N PRO A 52 13.08 -11.81 -10.71
CA PRO A 52 14.52 -11.81 -11.03
C PRO A 52 14.92 -10.71 -12.02
#